data_AF-A0A5C7R3X1-F1
#
_entry.id   AF-A0A5C7R3X1-F1
#
_cell.length_a   1.000
_cell.length_b   1.000
_cell.length_c   1.000
_cell.angle_alpha   90.00
_cell.angle_beta   90.00
_cell.angle_gamma   90.00
#
_symmetry.space_group_name_H-M   'P 1'
#
loop_
_entity.id
_entity.type
_entity.pdbx_description
1 polymer ?
#
loop_
_entity_poly.entity_id
_entity_poly.type
_entity_poly.pdbx_seq_one_letter_code
_entity_poly.pdbx_strand_id
1 'polypeptide(L)'
;MQAEERKCTDEPRTDEHDTRPRCAGMAVAAAPQAYRVVGGSGDPVDQVVCDIGNTFVLDGKLFGTEFSGGIDGTYKFVRTPNIPGLHWSAGGRYHIEFADGPDMPGAMTTEGGGTTTAGSQSRDTTG
;
A
#
# COMPACT_ATOMS: atom_id res chain seq x y z
N MET A 1 -0.69 -18.78 39.24
CA MET A 1 -0.60 -17.31 39.31
C MET A 1 -1.26 -16.80 38.04
N GLN A 2 -2.53 -16.41 38.13
CA GLN A 2 -3.33 -16.00 36.96
C GLN A 2 -2.98 -14.57 36.58
N ALA A 3 -2.69 -14.34 35.30
CA ALA A 3 -2.47 -13.01 34.75
C ALA A 3 -3.80 -12.27 34.76
N GLU A 4 -3.97 -11.39 35.74
CA GLU A 4 -5.16 -10.54 35.85
C GLU A 4 -5.09 -9.49 34.74
N GLU A 5 -5.87 -9.77 33.70
CA GLU A 5 -6.27 -8.89 32.61
C GLU A 5 -6.49 -7.46 33.14
N ARG A 6 -5.52 -6.58 32.90
CA ARG A 6 -5.58 -5.17 33.33
C ARG A 6 -6.67 -4.46 32.55
N LYS A 7 -7.91 -4.54 33.05
CA LYS A 7 -9.08 -3.82 32.52
C LYS A 7 -8.83 -2.33 32.63
N CYS A 8 -8.56 -1.73 31.50
CA CYS A 8 -8.47 -0.29 31.33
C CYS A 8 -9.85 0.36 31.49
N THR A 9 -9.94 1.53 32.12
CA THR A 9 -11.23 2.18 32.44
C THR A 9 -11.26 3.62 31.95
N ASP A 10 -12.37 4.02 31.32
CA ASP A 10 -12.60 5.33 30.71
C ASP A 10 -13.53 6.23 31.57
N GLU A 11 -13.46 6.08 32.89
CA GLU A 11 -14.27 6.91 33.80
C GLU A 11 -13.64 8.30 34.02
N PRO A 12 -14.42 9.39 34.10
CA PRO A 12 -13.88 10.73 34.36
C PRO A 12 -13.05 10.75 35.65
N ARG A 13 -11.88 11.41 35.65
CA ARG A 13 -11.11 11.61 36.89
C ARG A 13 -11.89 12.57 37.80
N THR A 14 -12.44 12.04 38.88
CA THR A 14 -13.05 12.82 39.96
C THR A 14 -12.13 12.95 41.18
N ASP A 15 -10.96 12.29 41.14
CA ASP A 15 -9.97 12.26 42.21
C ASP A 15 -8.57 12.58 41.65
N GLU A 16 -7.86 13.48 42.32
CA GLU A 16 -6.51 13.96 41.95
C GLU A 16 -5.42 12.91 42.20
N HIS A 17 -5.71 11.85 42.97
CA HIS A 17 -4.79 10.72 43.20
C HIS A 17 -4.99 9.54 42.23
N ASP A 18 -5.84 9.68 41.21
CA ASP A 18 -6.11 8.62 40.24
C ASP A 18 -4.94 8.39 39.24
N THR A 19 -4.06 7.46 39.61
CA THR A 19 -2.91 6.98 38.82
C THR A 19 -3.25 5.88 37.81
N ARG A 20 -4.54 5.53 37.61
CA ARG A 20 -4.92 4.46 36.68
C ARG A 20 -4.48 4.81 35.25
N PRO A 21 -3.89 3.84 34.51
CA PRO A 21 -3.51 4.02 33.11
C PRO A 21 -4.76 4.25 32.26
N ARG A 22 -4.75 5.30 31.44
CA ARG A 22 -5.85 5.64 30.53
C ARG A 22 -5.68 4.91 29.20
N CYS A 23 -6.79 4.47 28.63
CA CYS A 23 -6.80 3.92 27.27
C CYS A 23 -6.81 4.97 26.17
N ALA A 24 -6.90 6.24 26.55
CA ALA A 24 -6.81 7.36 25.62
C ALA A 24 -5.37 7.48 25.09
N GLY A 25 -5.00 6.67 24.10
CA GLY A 25 -3.83 6.96 23.27
C GLY A 25 -2.96 5.82 22.73
N MET A 26 -3.43 4.59 22.50
CA MET A 26 -2.67 3.65 21.62
C MET A 26 -3.56 2.85 20.65
N ALA A 27 -4.63 3.44 20.15
CA ALA A 27 -4.85 3.33 18.72
C ALA A 27 -3.92 4.37 18.10
N VAL A 28 -2.74 3.96 17.66
CA VAL A 28 -1.94 4.79 16.77
C VAL A 28 -2.76 4.90 15.50
N ALA A 29 -3.59 5.93 15.40
CA ALA A 29 -3.98 6.44 14.10
C ALA A 29 -2.65 6.78 13.44
N ALA A 30 -2.17 5.88 12.57
CA ALA A 30 -0.95 6.08 11.82
C ALA A 30 -1.04 7.48 11.20
N ALA A 31 -0.02 8.30 11.44
CA ALA A 31 0.08 9.60 10.81
C ALA A 31 -0.14 9.45 9.29
N PRO A 32 -0.60 10.49 8.57
CA PRO A 32 -0.58 10.50 7.12
C PRO A 32 0.89 10.48 6.68
N GLN A 33 1.49 9.29 6.64
CA GLN A 33 2.87 9.09 6.29
C GLN A 33 2.95 9.16 4.77
N ALA A 34 3.60 10.20 4.26
CA ALA A 34 3.89 10.28 2.85
C ALA A 34 5.02 9.31 2.52
N TYR A 35 4.74 8.30 1.71
CA TYR A 35 5.70 7.30 1.28
C TYR A 35 6.24 7.66 -0.10
N ARG A 36 7.56 7.59 -0.27
CA ARG A 36 8.19 7.70 -1.59
C ARG A 36 8.34 6.31 -2.19
N VAL A 37 7.60 6.04 -3.26
CA VAL A 37 7.68 4.77 -3.99
C VAL A 37 8.67 4.94 -5.13
N VAL A 38 9.73 4.12 -5.13
CA VAL A 38 10.75 4.08 -6.16
C VAL A 38 10.89 2.64 -6.66
N GLY A 39 10.76 2.42 -7.96
CA GLY A 39 10.84 1.08 -8.54
C GLY A 39 10.32 1.01 -9.97
N GLY A 40 10.23 -0.20 -10.51
CA GLY A 40 9.75 -0.45 -11.88
C GLY A 40 10.89 -0.75 -12.86
N SER A 41 10.93 -1.98 -13.36
CA SER A 41 11.97 -2.46 -14.28
C SER A 41 11.75 -2.00 -15.73
N GLY A 42 10.49 -1.92 -16.17
CA GLY A 42 10.12 -1.51 -17.53
C GLY A 42 9.60 -0.07 -17.65
N ASP A 43 9.10 0.49 -16.55
CA ASP A 43 8.62 1.88 -16.48
C ASP A 43 8.96 2.43 -15.08
N PRO A 44 10.13 3.08 -14.93
CA PRO A 44 10.60 3.51 -13.64
C PRO A 44 9.70 4.61 -13.08
N VAL A 45 9.33 4.46 -11.80
CA VAL A 45 8.56 5.43 -11.03
C VAL A 45 9.39 5.94 -9.85
N ASP A 46 9.23 7.22 -9.54
CA ASP A 46 9.78 7.89 -8.38
C ASP A 46 8.79 8.96 -7.94
N GLN A 47 7.85 8.59 -7.06
CA GLN A 47 6.70 9.42 -6.69
C GLN A 47 6.42 9.35 -5.20
N VAL A 48 5.93 10.46 -4.66
CA VAL A 48 5.49 10.55 -3.26
C VAL A 48 3.99 10.34 -3.21
N VAL A 49 3.58 9.33 -2.45
CA VAL A 49 2.19 8.97 -2.15
C VAL A 49 1.89 9.41 -0.73
N CYS A 50 0.96 10.35 -0.54
CA CYS A 50 0.66 10.91 0.77
C CYS A 50 0.09 9.90 1.76
N ASP A 51 -0.60 8.87 1.27
CA ASP A 51 -1.19 7.82 2.07
C ASP A 51 -1.34 6.55 1.25
N ILE A 52 -0.58 5.50 1.62
CA ILE A 52 -0.67 4.19 0.97
C ILE A 52 -1.88 3.38 1.45
N GLY A 53 -2.56 3.80 2.53
CA GLY A 53 -3.78 3.16 3.04
C GLY A 53 -4.99 3.42 2.16
N ASN A 54 -4.96 4.50 1.38
CA ASN A 54 -5.99 4.83 0.39
C ASN A 54 -5.57 4.37 -1.01
N THR A 55 -6.52 4.30 -1.94
CA THR A 55 -6.22 4.03 -3.34
C THR A 55 -5.30 5.13 -3.89
N PHE A 56 -4.22 4.72 -4.54
CA PHE A 56 -3.25 5.64 -5.15
C PHE A 56 -2.83 5.16 -6.54
N VAL A 57 -2.40 6.09 -7.38
CA VAL A 57 -1.92 5.80 -8.74
C VAL A 57 -0.46 6.18 -8.83
N LEU A 58 0.36 5.25 -9.33
CA LEU A 58 1.74 5.52 -9.71
C LEU A 58 1.78 5.83 -11.20
N ASP A 59 2.11 7.07 -11.52
CA ASP A 59 2.17 7.56 -12.89
C ASP A 59 3.55 7.36 -13.51
N GLY A 60 3.80 6.16 -14.04
CA GLY A 60 4.96 5.90 -14.87
C GLY A 60 4.90 6.63 -16.21
N LYS A 61 6.04 6.70 -16.90
CA LYS A 61 6.16 7.43 -18.17
C LYS A 61 5.32 6.79 -19.27
N LEU A 62 5.20 5.47 -19.26
CA LEU A 62 4.45 4.70 -20.25
C LEU A 62 3.11 4.20 -19.72
N PHE A 63 3.07 3.78 -18.45
CA PHE A 63 1.94 3.14 -17.81
C PHE A 63 1.51 3.91 -16.56
N GLY A 64 0.22 3.89 -16.27
CA GLY A 64 -0.33 4.32 -14.99
C GLY A 64 -0.85 3.10 -14.27
N THR A 65 -0.38 2.88 -13.04
CA THR A 65 -0.76 1.71 -12.23
C THR A 65 -1.53 2.18 -11.01
N GLU A 66 -2.78 1.76 -10.88
CA GLU A 66 -3.61 2.01 -9.71
C GLU A 66 -3.42 0.87 -8.70
N PHE A 67 -3.21 1.22 -7.44
CA PHE A 67 -3.12 0.34 -6.29
C PHE A 67 -4.33 0.58 -5.40
N SER A 68 -4.96 -0.49 -4.92
CA SER A 68 -6.19 -0.41 -4.10
C SER A 68 -6.00 0.35 -2.79
N GLY A 69 -4.76 0.46 -2.30
CA GLY A 69 -4.44 0.96 -0.97
C GLY A 69 -4.38 -0.16 0.06
N GLY A 70 -3.72 0.14 1.17
CA GLY A 70 -3.35 -0.82 2.21
C GLY A 70 -1.98 -1.45 1.97
N ILE A 71 -1.54 -2.21 2.97
CA ILE A 71 -0.33 -3.04 2.95
C ILE A 71 -0.46 -4.19 1.96
N ASP A 72 -1.63 -4.83 1.97
CA ASP A 72 -2.01 -5.89 1.06
C ASP A 72 -3.15 -5.41 0.18
N GLY A 73 -3.00 -5.57 -1.13
CA GLY A 73 -4.00 -5.08 -2.05
C GLY A 73 -3.89 -5.66 -3.44
N THR A 74 -4.60 -5.01 -4.36
CA THR A 74 -4.55 -5.32 -5.79
C THR A 74 -4.06 -4.11 -6.56
N TYR A 75 -3.37 -4.37 -7.66
CA TYR A 75 -2.97 -3.34 -8.60
C TYR A 75 -3.48 -3.65 -10.00
N LYS A 76 -3.68 -2.61 -10.81
CA LYS A 76 -4.04 -2.74 -12.23
C LYS A 76 -3.52 -1.58 -13.06
N PHE A 77 -3.28 -1.84 -14.35
CA PHE A 77 -3.00 -0.77 -15.30
C PHE A 77 -4.27 0.02 -15.60
N VAL A 78 -4.21 1.33 -15.37
CA VAL A 78 -5.27 2.31 -15.66
C VAL A 78 -4.91 3.26 -16.80
N ARG A 79 -3.61 3.38 -17.10
CA ARG A 79 -3.12 4.04 -18.31
C ARG A 79 -2.12 3.14 -19.00
N THR A 80 -2.25 3.05 -20.32
CA THR A 80 -1.34 2.35 -21.21
C THR A 80 -1.05 3.23 -22.43
N PRO A 81 0.07 3.02 -23.15
CA PRO A 81 0.32 3.73 -24.39
C PRO A 81 -0.82 3.48 -25.38
N ASN A 82 -1.21 4.50 -26.15
CA ASN A 82 -2.21 4.33 -27.21
C ASN A 82 -1.51 4.15 -28.56
N ILE A 83 -1.09 2.92 -28.87
CA ILE A 83 -0.46 2.58 -30.14
C ILE A 83 -1.43 1.73 -30.98
N PRO A 84 -1.76 2.12 -32.22
CA PRO A 84 -2.69 1.36 -33.06
C PRO A 84 -2.29 -0.11 -33.18
N GLY A 85 -3.23 -1.01 -32.87
CA GLY A 85 -3.02 -2.46 -32.96
C GLY A 85 -2.24 -3.08 -31.80
N LEU A 86 -1.80 -2.29 -30.81
CA LEU A 86 -1.26 -2.80 -29.55
C LEU A 86 -2.23 -2.53 -28.39
N HIS A 87 -2.39 -3.53 -27.54
CA HIS A 87 -3.16 -3.43 -26.31
C HIS A 87 -2.36 -4.04 -25.15
N TRP A 88 -2.42 -3.40 -24.00
CA TRP A 88 -1.79 -3.88 -22.78
C TRP A 88 -2.82 -3.94 -21.65
N SER A 89 -2.73 -4.98 -20.85
CA SER A 89 -3.41 -5.06 -19.56
C SER A 89 -2.46 -5.72 -18.58
N ALA A 90 -2.38 -5.21 -17.36
CA ALA A 90 -1.70 -5.90 -16.29
C ALA A 90 -2.43 -5.68 -14.98
N GLY A 91 -2.27 -6.62 -14.07
CA GLY A 91 -2.82 -6.53 -12.74
C GLY A 91 -2.50 -7.75 -11.91
N GLY A 92 -2.73 -7.63 -10.62
CA GLY A 92 -2.37 -8.65 -9.66
C GLY A 92 -2.57 -8.19 -8.24
N ARG A 93 -1.89 -8.87 -7.33
CA ARG A 93 -1.81 -8.54 -5.91
C ARG A 93 -0.47 -7.89 -5.60
N TYR A 94 -0.43 -7.14 -4.52
CA TYR A 94 0.81 -6.62 -3.99
C TYR A 94 0.81 -6.72 -2.46
N HIS A 95 2.02 -6.77 -1.91
CA HIS A 95 2.29 -6.74 -0.47
C HIS A 95 3.42 -5.73 -0.20
N ILE A 96 3.25 -4.90 0.84
CA ILE A 96 4.26 -3.95 1.30
C ILE A 96 4.78 -4.38 2.67
N GLU A 97 6.05 -4.72 2.75
CA GLU A 97 6.69 -5.11 4.00
C GLU A 97 7.62 -4.00 4.51
N PHE A 98 7.51 -3.69 5.80
CA PHE A 98 8.39 -2.75 6.50
C PHE A 98 9.19 -3.49 7.57
N ALA A 99 10.23 -4.23 7.16
CA ALA A 99 11.00 -5.12 8.04
C ALA A 99 11.59 -4.41 9.28
N ASP A 100 12.06 -3.17 9.10
CA ASP A 100 12.66 -2.36 10.17
C ASP A 100 11.68 -1.36 10.83
N GLY A 101 10.38 -1.48 10.52
CA GLY A 101 9.32 -0.62 11.02
C GLY A 101 8.81 0.41 9.99
N PRO A 102 7.63 1.02 10.23
CA PRO A 102 6.89 1.83 9.23
C PRO A 102 7.63 3.11 8.79
N ASP A 103 8.51 3.65 9.65
CA ASP A 103 9.29 4.85 9.34
C ASP A 103 10.61 4.54 8.59
N MET A 104 10.89 3.27 8.31
CA MET A 104 12.07 2.80 7.59
C MET A 104 11.72 2.38 6.15
N PRO A 105 12.71 2.33 5.24
CA PRO A 105 12.47 1.82 3.89
C PRO A 105 11.85 0.41 3.91
N GLY A 106 10.73 0.26 3.21
CA GLY A 106 10.08 -1.03 3.01
C GLY A 106 10.39 -1.64 1.64
N ALA A 107 9.86 -2.84 1.41
CA ALA A 107 9.85 -3.51 0.13
C ALA A 107 8.40 -3.72 -0.34
N MET A 108 8.11 -3.37 -1.59
CA MET A 108 6.85 -3.71 -2.24
C MET A 108 7.09 -4.89 -3.18
N THR A 109 6.36 -5.99 -2.95
CA THR A 109 6.34 -7.15 -3.83
C THR A 109 5.02 -7.19 -4.58
N THR A 110 5.07 -7.40 -5.89
CA THR A 110 3.88 -7.53 -6.74
C THR A 110 3.84 -8.94 -7.32
N GLU A 111 2.71 -9.62 -7.15
CA GLU A 111 2.41 -10.90 -7.80
C GLU A 111 1.32 -10.65 -8.82
N GLY A 112 1.57 -10.92 -10.09
CA GLY A 112 0.59 -10.55 -11.10
C GLY A 112 0.95 -10.93 -12.51
N GLY A 113 -0.02 -10.71 -13.39
CA GLY A 113 0.12 -11.02 -14.80
C GLY A 113 -0.01 -9.79 -15.67
N GLY A 114 0.56 -9.87 -16.87
CA GLY A 114 0.38 -8.90 -17.93
C GLY A 114 0.04 -9.60 -19.23
N THR A 115 -0.85 -9.02 -20.02
CA THR A 115 -1.16 -9.45 -21.38
C THR A 115 -0.79 -8.31 -22.32
N THR A 116 -0.01 -8.63 -23.35
CA THR A 116 0.25 -7.73 -24.48
C THR A 116 -0.30 -8.37 -25.74
N THR A 117 -1.20 -7.66 -26.41
CA THR A 117 -1.79 -8.08 -27.69
C THR A 117 -1.26 -7.18 -28.80
N ALA A 118 -0.78 -7.77 -29.88
CA ALA A 118 -0.32 -7.10 -31.09
C ALA A 118 -1.01 -7.73 -32.31
N GLY A 119 -2.03 -7.08 -32.85
CA GLY A 119 -2.87 -7.65 -33.91
C GLY A 119 -3.54 -8.96 -33.48
N SER A 120 -3.20 -10.07 -34.14
CA SER A 120 -3.71 -11.41 -33.81
C SER A 120 -2.83 -12.19 -32.81
N GLN A 121 -1.69 -11.63 -32.40
CA GLN A 121 -0.78 -12.27 -31.44
C GLN A 121 -1.05 -11.76 -30.04
N SER A 122 -1.07 -12.66 -29.06
CA SER A 122 -1.16 -12.32 -27.64
C SER A 122 -0.04 -13.02 -26.88
N ARG A 123 0.52 -12.33 -25.88
CA ARG A 123 1.49 -12.91 -24.95
C ARG A 123 1.10 -12.55 -23.53
N ASP A 124 1.00 -13.58 -22.70
CA ASP A 124 0.84 -13.46 -21.26
C ASP A 124 2.19 -13.59 -20.57
N THR A 125 2.38 -12.79 -19.53
CA THR A 125 3.53 -12.81 -18.62
C THR A 125 3.03 -12.95 -17.19
N THR A 126 3.76 -13.70 -16.37
CA THR A 126 3.52 -13.82 -14.92
C THR A 126 4.75 -13.31 -14.16
N GLY A 127 4.52 -12.63 -13.05
CA GLY A 127 5.51 -12.09 -12.13
C GLY A 127 5.14 -12.44 -10.69
#